data_AF-A0A143B6U1-F1
#
_entry.id   AF-A0A143B6U1-F1
#
_cell.length_a   1.000
_cell.length_b   1.000
_cell.length_c   1.000
_cell.angle_alpha   90.00
_cell.angle_beta   90.00
_cell.angle_gamma   90.00
#
_symmetry.space_group_name_H-M   'P 1'
#
loop_
_entity.id
_entity.type
_entity.pdbx_description
1 polymer ?
#
loop_
_entity_poly.entity_id
_entity_poly.type
_entity_poly.pdbx_seq_one_letter_code
_entity_poly.pdbx_strand_id
1 'polypeptide(L)' 'MLIVMRTTATADDLERVKQYLIDGDFDFHQSTGANRVIIGVIGDAGSIDQSAVRALPGVLEIFRIPPEDQEQQ' A
#
# COMPACT_ATOMS: atom_id res chain seq x y z
N MET A 1 -3.17 -5.87 -0.34
CA MET A 1 -3.28 -4.61 -1.13
C MET A 1 -1.90 -4.20 -1.60
N LEU A 2 -1.75 -3.48 -2.70
CA LEU A 2 -0.49 -2.87 -3.14
C LEU A 2 -0.63 -1.35 -3.19
N ILE A 3 0.31 -0.65 -2.56
CA ILE A 3 0.44 0.80 -2.61
C ILE A 3 1.66 1.11 -3.47
N VAL A 4 1.46 1.87 -4.54
CA VAL A 4 2.53 2.26 -5.45
C VAL A 4 2.93 3.70 -5.14
N MET A 5 4.22 3.92 -4.85
CA MET A 5 4.74 5.26 -4.62
C MET A 5 5.06 5.98 -5.94
N ARG A 6 4.96 7.31 -5.94
CA ARG A 6 5.46 8.19 -7.01
C ARG A 6 6.98 8.06 -7.09
N THR A 7 7.53 8.24 -8.28
CA THR A 7 8.99 8.27 -8.49
C THR A 7 9.66 9.46 -7.81
N THR A 8 8.89 10.51 -7.51
CA THR A 8 9.30 11.71 -6.79
C THR A 8 8.99 11.64 -5.29
N ALA A 9 8.48 10.52 -4.78
CA ALA A 9 8.17 10.38 -3.36
C ALA A 9 9.45 10.47 -2.52
N THR A 10 9.40 11.27 -1.48
CA THR A 10 10.51 11.47 -0.55
C THR A 10 10.57 10.35 0.49
N ALA A 11 11.67 10.29 1.26
CA ALA A 11 11.77 9.37 2.38
C ALA A 11 10.68 9.62 3.44
N ASP A 12 10.32 10.89 3.67
CA ASP A 12 9.27 11.31 4.60
C ASP A 12 7.87 10.88 4.11
N ASP A 13 7.60 10.99 2.80
CA ASP A 13 6.36 10.47 2.20
C ASP A 13 6.23 8.95 2.43
N LEU A 14 7.32 8.22 2.21
CA LEU A 14 7.36 6.78 2.44
C LEU A 14 7.15 6.43 3.92
N GLU A 15 7.74 7.19 4.83
CA GLU A 15 7.61 6.98 6.27
C GLU A 15 6.17 7.25 6.74
N ARG A 16 5.50 8.28 6.22
CA ARG A 16 4.08 8.55 6.50
C ARG A 16 3.18 7.40 6.10
N VAL A 17 3.40 6.81 4.92
CA VAL A 17 2.63 5.64 4.48
C VAL A 17 2.89 4.45 5.41
N LYS A 18 4.14 4.20 5.81
CA LYS A 18 4.45 3.13 6.75
C LYS A 18 3.81 3.35 8.12
N GLN A 19 3.88 4.56 8.65
CA GLN A 19 3.27 4.87 9.95
C GLN A 19 1.75 4.70 9.92
N TYR A 20 1.09 5.15 8.86
CA TYR A 20 -0.34 4.90 8.67
C TYR A 20 -0.68 3.40 8.77
N LEU A 21 0.16 2.52 8.20
CA LEU A 21 -0.05 1.08 8.27
C LEU A 21 0.23 0.52 9.68
N ILE A 22 1.30 0.98 10.34
CA ILE A 22 1.65 0.55 11.71
C ILE A 22 0.56 0.97 12.70
N ASP A 23 0.08 2.21 12.62
CA ASP A 23 -0.99 2.74 13.46
C ASP A 23 -2.31 1.98 13.26
N GLY A 24 -2.49 1.39 12.09
CA GLY A 24 -3.62 0.52 11.74
C GLY A 24 -3.41 -0.96 12.07
N ASP A 25 -2.32 -1.34 12.74
CA ASP A 25 -1.95 -2.73 13.05
C ASP A 25 -1.77 -3.62 11.79
N PHE A 26 -1.30 -3.02 10.69
CA PHE A 26 -1.04 -3.73 9.44
C PHE A 26 0.44 -4.05 9.24
N ASP A 27 0.72 -5.30 8.88
CA ASP A 27 2.02 -5.70 8.36
C ASP A 27 2.20 -5.28 6.90
N PHE A 28 3.44 -5.02 6.50
CA PHE A 28 3.75 -4.69 5.12
C PHE A 28 5.15 -5.10 4.68
N HIS A 29 5.29 -5.33 3.38
CA HIS A 29 6.56 -5.55 2.71
C HIS A 29 6.85 -4.41 1.73
N GLN A 30 8.00 -3.78 1.89
CA GLN A 30 8.50 -2.81 0.94
C GLN A 30 9.35 -3.51 -0.13
N SER A 31 8.99 -3.32 -1.40
CA SER A 31 9.80 -3.68 -2.55
C SER A 31 10.36 -2.41 -3.19
N THR A 32 11.68 -2.25 -3.15
CA THR A 32 12.39 -1.12 -3.78
C THR A 32 12.92 -1.57 -5.12
N GLY A 33 12.36 -1.05 -6.21
CA GLY A 33 12.88 -1.24 -7.57
C GLY A 33 13.65 -0.01 -8.07
N ALA A 34 14.34 -0.16 -9.20
CA ALA A 34 15.08 0.93 -9.84
C ALA A 34 14.19 2.13 -10.22
N ASN A 35 12.91 1.86 -10.54
CA ASN A 35 11.98 2.89 -11.02
C ASN A 35 10.98 3.37 -9.97
N ARG A 36 10.65 2.55 -8.97
CA ARG A 36 9.62 2.88 -7.97
C ARG A 36 9.71 1.99 -6.73
N VAL A 37 9.15 2.49 -5.63
CA VAL A 37 8.89 1.73 -4.42
C VAL A 37 7.44 1.26 -4.43
N ILE A 38 7.22 0.00 -4.05
CA ILE A 38 5.90 -0.60 -3.87
C ILE A 38 5.82 -1.11 -2.44
N ILE A 39 4.69 -0.88 -1.77
CA ILE A 39 4.40 -1.43 -0.46
C ILE A 39 3.25 -2.43 -0.62
N GLY A 40 3.56 -3.71 -0.37
CA GLY A 40 2.54 -4.75 -0.25
C GLY A 40 2.04 -4.79 1.20
N VAL A 41 0.73 -4.64 1.39
CA VAL A 41 0.08 -4.71 2.71
C VAL A 41 -0.50 -6.10 2.93
N ILE A 42 -0.19 -6.67 4.10
CA ILE A 42 -0.56 -8.01 4.56
C ILE A 42 -1.61 -7.89 5.68
N GLY A 43 -2.50 -8.89 5.79
CA GLY A 43 -3.61 -8.88 6.74
C GLY A 43 -4.93 -8.46 6.08
N ASP A 44 -5.89 -7.98 6.89
CA ASP A 44 -7.19 -7.52 6.41
C ASP A 44 -7.11 -6.16 5.71
N ALA A 45 -6.40 -6.10 4.59
CA ALA A 45 -6.33 -4.88 3.76
C ALA A 45 -7.70 -4.46 3.17
N GLY A 46 -8.74 -5.27 3.42
CA GLY A 46 -10.15 -5.00 3.14
C GLY A 46 -10.71 -3.83 3.95
N SER A 47 -10.26 -3.66 5.21
CA SER A 47 -10.70 -2.61 6.14
C SER A 47 -9.97 -1.28 5.97
N ILE A 48 -8.88 -1.24 5.22
CA ILE A 48 -8.12 0.00 4.95
C ILE A 48 -8.96 0.97 4.12
N ASP A 49 -9.08 2.22 4.61
CA ASP A 49 -9.68 3.32 3.85
C ASP A 49 -8.74 3.75 2.72
N GLN A 50 -9.05 3.30 1.51
CA GLN A 50 -8.21 3.56 0.33
C GLN A 50 -8.11 5.05 0.00
N SER A 51 -9.14 5.82 0.32
CA SER A 51 -9.18 7.26 0.05
C SER A 51 -8.17 7.99 0.93
N ALA A 52 -8.08 7.66 2.22
CA ALA A 52 -7.09 8.19 3.14
C ALA A 52 -5.67 7.87 2.66
N VAL A 53 -5.38 6.62 2.28
CA VAL A 53 -4.06 6.25 1.78
C VAL A 53 -3.74 6.95 0.45
N ARG A 54 -4.69 7.05 -0.48
CA ARG A 54 -4.50 7.78 -1.76
C ARG A 54 -4.22 9.27 -1.56
N ALA A 55 -4.73 9.85 -0.48
CA ALA A 55 -4.52 11.25 -0.12
C ALA A 55 -3.13 11.50 0.49
N LEU A 56 -2.40 10.45 0.92
CA LEU A 56 -1.05 10.60 1.45
C LEU A 56 -0.10 11.09 0.34
N PRO A 57 0.77 12.07 0.65
CA PRO A 57 1.74 12.57 -0.32
C PRO A 57 2.69 11.45 -0.73
N GLY A 58 3.14 11.50 -1.98
CA GLY A 58 3.99 10.45 -2.54
C GLY A 58 3.26 9.17 -2.97
N VAL A 59 1.97 8.97 -2.66
CA VAL A 59 1.19 7.84 -3.20
C VAL A 59 0.78 8.13 -4.65
N LEU A 60 1.05 7.18 -5.53
CA LEU A 60 0.66 7.22 -6.95
C LEU A 60 -0.66 6.52 -7.19
N GLU A 61 -0.78 5.27 -6.74
CA GLU A 61 -1.97 4.43 -6.98
C GLU A 61 -2.07 3.32 -5.95
N ILE A 62 -3.28 2.80 -5.75
CA ILE A 62 -3.56 1.66 -4.89
C ILE A 62 -4.27 0.57 -5.68
N PHE A 63 -3.76 -0.66 -5.59
CA PHE A 63 -4.38 -1.85 -6.14
C PHE A 63 -4.88 -2.75 -5.01
N ARG A 64 -6.19 -2.99 -4.96
CA ARG A 64 -6.74 -4.06 -4.13
C ARG A 64 -6.55 -5.38 -4.86
N ILE A 65 -5.92 -6.34 -4.20
CA ILE A 65 -5.86 -7.70 -4.69
C ILE A 65 -7.27 -8.27 -4.46
N PRO A 66 -7.98 -8.71 -5.50
CA PRO A 66 -9.29 -9.31 -5.33
C PRO A 66 -9.18 -10.57 -4.48
N PRO A 67 -10.26 -10.97 -3.77
CA PRO A 67 -10.31 -12.31 -3.21
C PRO A 67 -10.04 -13.32 -4.33
N GLU A 68 -9.41 -14.44 -3.99
CA GLU A 68 -9.33 -15.56 -4.91
C GLU A 68 -10.77 -15.96 -5.25
N ASP A 69 -11.13 -15.90 -6.54
CA ASP A 69 -12.35 -16.53 -7.02
C ASP A 69 -12.25 -18.00 -6.61
N GLN A 70 -13.12 -18.45 -5.70
CA GLN A 70 -13.30 -19.86 -5.45
C GLN A 70 -13.74 -20.45 -6.79
N GLU A 71 -12.81 -21.03 -7.55
CA GLU A 71 -13.13 -21.74 -8.78
C GLU A 71 -14.27 -22.69 -8.48
N GLN A 72 -15.33 -22.56 -9.28
CA GLN A 72 -16.60 -23.23 -9.11
C GLN A 72 -16.37 -24.75 -9.06
N GLN A 73 -16.64 -25.34 -7.89
CA GLN A 73 -17.05 -26.74 -7.64
C GLN A 73 -16.32 -27.85 -8.42
#